data_AF-A0AAD5VZ08-F1
#
_entry.id   AF-A0AAD5VZ08-F1
#
_cell.length_a   1.000
_cell.length_b   1.000
_cell.length_c   1.000
_cell.angle_alpha   90.00
_cell.angle_beta   90.00
_cell.angle_gamma   90.00
#
_symmetry.space_group_name_H-M   'P 1'
#
loop_
_entity.id
_entity.type
_entity.pdbx_description
1 polymer ?
#
loop_
_entity_poly.entity_id
_entity_poly.type
_entity_poly.pdbx_seq_one_letter_code
_entity_poly.pdbx_strand_id
1 'polypeptide(L)'
;MSPSARTSSSPSPPASLEDKVASLERQLQERNQQLAAATSTKKKQIVILTMMGEADWRMLPEGFNDPEIENLTLEEEEDLKRIRDRLFTGFTLLLNLVPQITTVLQSPDLTALTTYATRLQDGANSARSDDISRIKIDLVFWLRKQCGANPLSPDNRDNRGLQHDVCGHLLCPIDFDWDDEDVRAAIRNGTSTFNINDSFFLRCLYKNEAGDTNDLQAGFLRHNLLLKVNQSTTFRAIFLSNDDLENNFGTEAEPSTQWYSRRKTKQRGPTRANVATILKMNGKVTSRSIAYTAVILVFNLTDAVQWTECHNGFDFRAFYEFLVDYFEEPQDASSRRHVNALLQYWNKSVFPNRVTGGDTRASTRRMALQRSGGDMLVA
;
A
#
# COMPACT_ATOMS: atom_id res chain seq x y z
N MET A 1 -11.33 65.28 72.38
CA MET A 1 -11.08 65.87 71.05
C MET A 1 -9.88 65.16 70.46
N SER A 2 -10.12 64.22 69.54
CA SER A 2 -9.06 63.49 68.83
C SER A 2 -8.78 64.19 67.49
N PRO A 3 -7.52 64.43 67.09
CA PRO A 3 -7.23 65.03 65.80
C PRO A 3 -7.23 63.96 64.70
N SER A 4 -8.00 64.23 63.64
CA SER A 4 -8.06 63.40 62.43
C SER A 4 -6.83 63.69 61.57
N ALA A 5 -5.97 62.68 61.38
CA ALA A 5 -4.77 62.78 60.56
C ALA A 5 -5.10 62.62 59.08
N ARG A 6 -4.84 63.67 58.30
CA ARG A 6 -4.88 63.68 56.82
C ARG A 6 -3.71 62.86 56.29
N THR A 7 -3.98 61.75 55.63
CA THR A 7 -2.97 60.98 54.88
C THR A 7 -2.74 61.66 53.52
N SER A 8 -1.61 62.36 53.37
CA SER A 8 -1.08 62.79 52.07
C SER A 8 -0.38 61.60 51.40
N SER A 9 -0.94 61.07 50.33
CA SER A 9 -0.30 60.07 49.48
C SER A 9 0.82 60.72 48.66
N SER A 10 2.07 60.46 49.01
CA SER A 10 3.22 60.80 48.16
C SER A 10 3.24 59.91 46.92
N PRO A 11 3.49 60.44 45.71
CA PRO A 11 3.70 59.60 44.53
C PRO A 11 4.99 58.79 44.71
N SER A 12 4.95 57.51 44.33
CA SER A 12 6.08 56.58 44.36
C SER A 12 7.27 57.15 43.54
N PRO A 13 8.52 56.90 43.95
CA PRO A 13 9.68 57.44 43.24
C PRO A 13 9.74 56.86 41.82
N PRO A 14 10.21 57.64 40.82
CA PRO A 14 10.37 57.13 39.47
C PRO A 14 11.34 55.96 39.49
N ALA A 15 10.94 54.83 38.88
CA ALA A 15 11.78 53.64 38.74
C ALA A 15 13.19 54.03 38.27
N SER A 16 14.21 53.49 38.96
CA SER A 16 15.61 53.75 38.65
C SER A 16 15.86 53.49 37.17
N LEU A 17 16.80 54.22 36.55
CA LEU A 17 17.23 53.93 35.17
C LEU A 17 17.59 52.45 35.01
N GLU A 18 18.16 51.83 36.04
CA GLU A 18 18.48 50.40 36.09
C GLU A 18 17.23 49.51 36.04
N ASP A 19 16.15 49.86 36.76
CA ASP A 19 14.89 49.12 36.73
C ASP A 19 14.21 49.20 35.35
N LYS A 20 14.34 50.35 34.69
CA LYS A 20 13.83 50.55 33.32
C LYS A 20 14.64 49.74 32.30
N VAL A 21 15.96 49.69 32.44
CA VAL A 21 16.84 48.88 31.60
C VAL A 21 16.52 47.39 31.78
N ALA A 22 16.41 46.91 33.03
CA ALA A 22 16.08 45.51 33.30
C ALA A 22 14.68 45.11 32.78
N SER A 23 13.71 46.03 32.82
CA SER A 23 12.38 45.82 32.24
C SER A 23 12.42 45.71 30.72
N LEU A 24 13.17 46.60 30.04
CA LEU A 24 13.36 46.57 28.59
C LEU A 24 14.09 45.30 28.13
N GLU A 25 15.11 44.86 28.87
CA GLU A 25 15.81 43.60 28.57
C GLU A 25 14.89 42.39 28.63
N ARG A 26 14.00 42.30 29.64
CA ARG A 26 12.98 41.24 29.70
C ARG A 26 12.03 41.30 28.52
N GLN A 27 11.54 42.49 28.15
CA GLN A 27 10.64 42.65 27.00
C GLN A 27 11.33 42.25 25.68
N LEU A 28 12.61 42.57 25.52
CA LEU A 28 13.41 42.20 24.36
C LEU A 28 13.61 40.67 24.30
N GLN A 29 13.85 40.05 25.45
CA GLN A 29 14.02 38.61 25.58
C GLN A 29 12.72 37.84 25.29
N GLU A 30 11.58 38.32 25.81
CA GLU A 30 10.24 37.80 25.49
C GLU A 30 9.91 37.95 24.00
N ARG A 31 10.18 39.13 23.41
CA ARG A 31 9.95 39.38 21.98
C ARG A 31 10.83 38.48 21.10
N ASN A 32 12.08 38.25 21.47
CA ASN A 32 12.99 37.35 20.76
C ASN A 32 12.52 35.89 20.85
N GLN A 33 12.02 35.45 22.01
CA GLN A 33 11.43 34.12 22.16
C GLN A 33 10.16 33.97 21.31
N GLN A 34 9.29 34.99 21.28
CA GLN A 34 8.09 35.00 20.42
C GLN A 34 8.45 34.96 18.93
N LEU A 35 9.46 35.72 18.49
CA LEU A 35 9.95 35.71 17.11
C LEU A 35 10.57 34.37 16.73
N ALA A 36 11.36 33.76 17.61
CA ALA A 36 11.93 32.43 17.39
C ALA A 36 10.83 31.34 17.30
N ALA A 37 9.84 31.40 18.19
CA ALA A 37 8.68 30.50 18.16
C ALA A 37 7.85 30.69 16.88
N ALA A 38 7.57 31.93 16.48
CA ALA A 38 6.83 32.23 15.24
C ALA A 38 7.59 31.79 13.99
N THR A 39 8.91 31.96 13.96
CA THR A 39 9.77 31.53 12.84
C THR A 39 9.86 30.00 12.77
N SER A 40 9.95 29.32 13.91
CA SER A 40 9.91 27.87 14.02
C SER A 40 8.56 27.31 13.57
N THR A 41 7.45 27.90 14.02
CA THR A 41 6.09 27.55 13.57
C THR A 41 5.91 27.78 12.08
N LYS A 42 6.37 28.92 11.53
CA LYS A 42 6.34 29.17 10.08
C LYS A 42 7.17 28.16 9.30
N LYS A 43 8.37 27.79 9.76
CA LYS A 43 9.20 26.75 9.12
C LYS A 43 8.52 25.36 9.16
N LYS A 44 7.89 25.00 10.28
CA LYS A 44 7.10 23.76 10.41
C LYS A 44 5.89 23.76 9.48
N GLN A 45 5.17 24.88 9.40
CA GLN A 45 4.07 25.07 8.47
C GLN A 45 4.54 24.97 7.02
N ILE A 46 5.69 25.57 6.66
CA ILE A 46 6.26 25.47 5.32
C ILE A 46 6.66 24.04 5.00
N VAL A 47 7.38 23.31 5.86
CA VAL A 47 7.74 21.90 5.57
C VAL A 47 6.50 21.03 5.43
N ILE A 48 5.52 21.18 6.32
CA ILE A 48 4.25 20.44 6.24
C ILE A 48 3.45 20.87 5.01
N LEU A 49 3.38 22.16 4.66
CA LEU A 49 2.70 22.71 3.47
C LEU A 49 3.46 22.44 2.18
N THR A 50 4.77 22.21 2.19
CA THR A 50 5.54 21.75 1.02
C THR A 50 5.26 20.27 0.82
N MET A 51 5.29 19.46 1.88
CA MET A 51 4.92 18.03 1.83
C MET A 51 3.43 17.79 1.54
N MET A 52 2.55 18.72 1.95
CA MET A 52 1.10 18.68 1.67
C MET A 52 0.72 19.41 0.39
N GLY A 53 1.43 20.46 0.00
CA GLY A 53 1.19 21.27 -1.21
C GLY A 53 1.73 20.61 -2.47
N GLU A 54 2.75 19.75 -2.34
CA GLU A 54 3.10 18.77 -3.38
C GLU A 54 2.04 17.67 -3.52
N ALA A 55 1.05 17.55 -2.62
CA ALA A 55 0.13 16.40 -2.53
C ALA A 55 -1.39 16.72 -2.57
N ASP A 56 -1.84 17.97 -2.36
CA ASP A 56 -3.26 18.34 -2.43
C ASP A 56 -3.47 19.81 -2.86
N TRP A 57 -4.01 20.01 -4.06
CA TRP A 57 -4.31 21.34 -4.63
C TRP A 57 -5.33 22.14 -3.80
N ARG A 58 -6.18 21.47 -2.99
CA ARG A 58 -7.19 22.11 -2.16
C ARG A 58 -6.61 22.86 -0.97
N MET A 59 -5.34 22.62 -0.66
CA MET A 59 -4.60 23.25 0.43
C MET A 59 -3.76 24.45 -0.04
N LEU A 60 -3.66 24.68 -1.34
CA LEU A 60 -2.96 25.85 -1.90
C LEU A 60 -3.83 27.10 -1.74
N PRO A 61 -3.26 28.25 -1.38
CA PRO A 61 -3.99 29.52 -1.32
C PRO A 61 -4.65 29.85 -2.68
N GLU A 62 -5.85 30.42 -2.67
CA GLU A 62 -6.46 30.98 -3.89
C GLU A 62 -5.47 31.94 -4.56
N GLY A 63 -5.07 31.62 -5.81
CA GLY A 63 -4.08 32.41 -6.57
C GLY A 63 -2.62 31.93 -6.50
N PHE A 64 -2.33 30.76 -5.92
CA PHE A 64 -1.00 30.14 -6.05
C PHE A 64 -0.78 29.64 -7.49
N ASN A 65 0.05 30.35 -8.25
CA ASN A 65 0.43 30.00 -9.61
C ASN A 65 1.72 29.17 -9.58
N ASP A 66 1.62 27.87 -9.89
CA ASP A 66 2.77 26.99 -10.04
C ASP A 66 3.23 27.03 -11.52
N PRO A 67 4.41 27.61 -11.82
CA PRO A 67 4.89 27.74 -13.19
C PRO A 67 5.17 26.39 -13.89
N GLU A 68 5.27 25.28 -13.15
CA GLU A 68 5.34 23.93 -13.73
C GLU A 68 3.99 23.41 -14.25
N ILE A 69 2.87 23.97 -13.76
CA ILE A 69 1.50 23.55 -14.14
C ILE A 69 1.00 24.32 -15.37
N GLU A 70 1.45 25.55 -15.59
CA GLU A 70 0.94 26.46 -16.63
C GLU A 70 1.17 25.93 -18.07
N ASN A 71 2.06 24.94 -18.24
CA ASN A 71 2.39 24.34 -19.53
C ASN A 71 1.97 22.87 -19.68
N LEU A 72 1.20 22.32 -18.73
CA LEU A 72 0.76 20.93 -18.81
C LEU A 72 -0.45 20.78 -19.72
N THR A 73 -0.50 19.65 -20.42
CA THR A 73 -1.72 19.16 -21.05
C THR A 73 -2.73 18.71 -19.99
N LEU A 74 -4.01 18.61 -20.37
CA LEU A 74 -5.06 18.11 -19.48
C LEU A 74 -4.76 16.70 -18.95
N GLU A 75 -4.17 15.85 -19.78
CA GLU A 75 -3.77 14.49 -19.40
C GLU A 75 -2.65 14.51 -18.36
N GLU A 76 -1.61 15.32 -18.57
CA GLU A 76 -0.53 15.48 -17.59
C GLU A 76 -1.01 16.09 -16.27
N GLU A 77 -1.98 17.01 -16.30
CA GLU A 77 -2.60 17.57 -15.10
C GLU A 77 -3.39 16.50 -14.31
N GLU A 78 -4.17 15.68 -15.01
CA GLU A 78 -4.89 14.55 -14.42
C GLU A 78 -3.93 13.53 -13.81
N ASP A 79 -2.84 13.19 -14.51
CA ASP A 79 -1.81 12.26 -14.06
C ASP A 79 -1.11 12.76 -12.79
N LEU A 80 -0.71 14.03 -12.76
CA LEU A 80 -0.14 14.65 -11.56
C LEU A 80 -1.13 14.60 -10.40
N LYS A 81 -2.40 14.92 -10.65
CA LYS A 81 -3.43 14.86 -9.61
C LYS A 81 -3.57 13.44 -9.05
N ARG A 82 -3.56 12.40 -9.89
CA ARG A 82 -3.58 10.99 -9.44
C ARG A 82 -2.39 10.66 -8.54
N ILE A 83 -1.18 11.03 -8.97
CA ILE A 83 0.05 10.82 -8.20
C ILE A 83 -0.06 11.47 -6.81
N ARG A 84 -0.54 12.72 -6.77
CA ARG A 84 -0.72 13.51 -5.55
C ARG A 84 -1.76 12.89 -4.61
N ASP A 85 -2.93 12.52 -5.12
CA ASP A 85 -4.01 11.89 -4.33
C ASP A 85 -3.54 10.54 -3.73
N ARG A 86 -2.76 9.76 -4.49
CA ARG A 86 -2.16 8.51 -4.03
C ARG A 86 -1.12 8.74 -2.92
N LEU A 87 -0.22 9.71 -3.10
CA LEU A 87 0.77 10.11 -2.08
C LEU A 87 0.08 10.58 -0.80
N PHE A 88 -0.94 11.43 -0.91
CA PHE A 88 -1.72 11.91 0.22
C PHE A 88 -2.43 10.77 0.97
N THR A 89 -2.99 9.81 0.23
CA THR A 89 -3.61 8.63 0.85
C THR A 89 -2.56 7.78 1.57
N GLY A 90 -1.38 7.57 0.96
CA GLY A 90 -0.26 6.88 1.59
C GLY A 90 0.21 7.57 2.88
N PHE A 91 0.35 8.90 2.84
CA PHE A 91 0.69 9.72 3.99
C PHE A 91 -0.35 9.60 5.12
N THR A 92 -1.63 9.67 4.78
CA THR A 92 -2.73 9.50 5.74
C THR A 92 -2.70 8.12 6.41
N LEU A 93 -2.44 7.06 5.63
CA LEU A 93 -2.27 5.71 6.19
C LEU A 93 -1.06 5.62 7.11
N LEU A 94 0.07 6.24 6.74
CA LEU A 94 1.28 6.28 7.55
C LEU A 94 1.03 6.96 8.90
N LEU A 95 0.36 8.13 8.91
CA LEU A 95 0.02 8.83 10.16
C LEU A 95 -0.91 7.99 11.05
N ASN A 96 -1.83 7.22 10.47
CA ASN A 96 -2.70 6.33 11.23
C ASN A 96 -1.96 5.13 11.84
N LEU A 97 -0.92 4.63 11.18
CA LEU A 97 -0.11 3.51 11.64
C LEU A 97 0.97 3.94 12.64
N VAL A 98 1.57 5.11 12.42
CA VAL A 98 2.65 5.67 13.24
C VAL A 98 2.32 7.13 13.61
N PRO A 99 1.38 7.36 14.55
CA PRO A 99 0.93 8.71 14.90
C PRO A 99 2.04 9.64 15.40
N GLN A 100 3.12 9.07 15.95
CA GLN A 100 4.27 9.83 16.45
C GLN A 100 5.01 10.59 15.34
N ILE A 101 4.85 10.20 14.07
CA ILE A 101 5.43 10.97 12.95
C ILE A 101 4.91 12.41 12.94
N THR A 102 3.67 12.65 13.39
CA THR A 102 3.10 14.00 13.47
C THR A 102 3.96 14.94 14.33
N THR A 103 4.51 14.46 15.45
CA THR A 103 5.36 15.29 16.31
C THR A 103 6.75 15.50 15.70
N VAL A 104 7.25 14.51 14.95
CA VAL A 104 8.50 14.62 14.18
C VAL A 104 8.38 15.65 13.07
N LEU A 105 7.27 15.68 12.34
CA LEU A 105 6.99 16.68 11.30
C LEU A 105 6.87 18.09 11.87
N GLN A 106 6.47 18.21 13.15
CA GLN A 106 6.45 19.47 13.87
C GLN A 106 7.80 19.81 14.51
N SER A 107 8.86 19.05 14.30
CA SER A 107 10.19 19.39 14.81
C SER A 107 10.90 20.35 13.83
N PRO A 108 11.59 21.40 14.32
CA PRO A 108 12.48 22.19 13.47
C PRO A 108 13.77 21.44 13.11
N ASP A 109 14.07 20.33 13.77
CA ASP A 109 15.21 19.45 13.49
C ASP A 109 14.79 18.33 12.52
N LEU A 110 15.34 18.37 11.31
CA LEU A 110 15.10 17.39 10.25
C LEU A 110 15.84 16.06 10.48
N THR A 111 16.80 16.00 11.39
CA THR A 111 17.57 14.77 11.69
C THR A 111 16.64 13.65 12.16
N ALA A 112 15.65 14.00 12.98
CA ALA A 112 14.61 13.07 13.41
C ALA A 112 13.80 12.54 12.22
N LEU A 113 13.40 13.42 11.30
CA LEU A 113 12.64 13.02 10.10
C LEU A 113 13.44 12.07 9.21
N THR A 114 14.71 12.39 8.93
CA THR A 114 15.61 11.52 8.17
C THR A 114 15.76 10.15 8.84
N THR A 115 15.94 10.13 10.17
CA THR A 115 16.04 8.87 10.93
C THR A 115 14.77 8.03 10.79
N TYR A 116 13.58 8.65 10.87
CA TYR A 116 12.32 7.94 10.66
C TYR A 116 12.19 7.41 9.24
N ALA A 117 12.52 8.22 8.22
CA ALA A 117 12.47 7.82 6.83
C ALA A 117 13.40 6.62 6.55
N THR A 118 14.65 6.66 7.03
CA THR A 118 15.60 5.54 6.91
C THR A 118 15.05 4.28 7.56
N ARG A 119 14.53 4.38 8.80
CA ARG A 119 13.99 3.20 9.51
C ARG A 119 12.74 2.63 8.83
N LEU A 120 11.89 3.47 8.24
CA LEU A 120 10.73 3.04 7.46
C LEU A 120 11.19 2.30 6.20
N GLN A 121 12.18 2.85 5.49
CA GLN A 121 12.75 2.23 4.29
C GLN A 121 13.41 0.89 4.61
N ASP A 122 14.21 0.82 5.67
CA ASP A 122 14.87 -0.41 6.13
C ASP A 122 13.84 -1.48 6.51
N GLY A 123 12.79 -1.07 7.23
CA GLY A 123 11.68 -1.94 7.59
C GLY A 123 10.93 -2.47 6.37
N ALA A 124 10.63 -1.59 5.40
CA ALA A 124 9.97 -1.96 4.15
C ALA A 124 10.82 -2.91 3.31
N ASN A 125 12.12 -2.63 3.16
CA ASN A 125 13.06 -3.48 2.42
C ASN A 125 13.22 -4.85 3.09
N SER A 126 13.30 -4.88 4.43
CA SER A 126 13.40 -6.13 5.19
C SER A 126 12.13 -6.98 5.04
N ALA A 127 10.95 -6.38 5.23
CA ALA A 127 9.68 -7.08 5.07
C ALA A 127 9.50 -7.64 3.65
N ARG A 128 9.83 -6.83 2.64
CA ARG A 128 9.78 -7.25 1.24
C ARG A 128 10.75 -8.40 0.95
N SER A 129 11.97 -8.33 1.47
CA SER A 129 12.98 -9.39 1.28
C SER A 129 12.57 -10.71 1.93
N ASP A 130 11.93 -10.65 3.10
CA ASP A 130 11.36 -11.81 3.78
C ASP A 130 10.22 -12.44 2.96
N ASP A 131 9.29 -11.63 2.45
CA ASP A 131 8.19 -12.09 1.60
C ASP A 131 8.70 -12.71 0.30
N ILE A 132 9.64 -12.04 -0.38
CA ILE A 132 10.27 -12.54 -1.60
C ILE A 132 10.94 -13.88 -1.32
N SER A 133 11.73 -13.99 -0.24
CA SER A 133 12.45 -15.23 0.08
C SER A 133 11.52 -16.39 0.39
N ARG A 134 10.38 -16.13 1.03
CA ARG A 134 9.36 -17.15 1.30
C ARG A 134 8.69 -17.64 0.02
N ILE A 135 8.22 -16.70 -0.79
CA ILE A 135 7.55 -17.00 -2.06
C ILE A 135 8.49 -17.64 -3.05
N LYS A 136 9.77 -17.28 -3.05
CA LYS A 136 10.81 -17.94 -3.87
C LYS A 136 10.76 -19.46 -3.69
N ILE A 137 10.68 -19.94 -2.45
CA ILE A 137 10.70 -21.38 -2.14
C ILE A 137 9.34 -22.02 -2.46
N ASP A 138 8.24 -21.38 -2.05
CA ASP A 138 6.89 -21.91 -2.30
C ASP A 138 6.57 -22.00 -3.80
N LEU A 139 7.04 -21.04 -4.60
CA LEU A 139 6.81 -21.01 -6.05
C LEU A 139 7.42 -22.21 -6.76
N VAL A 140 8.58 -22.70 -6.31
CA VAL A 140 9.20 -23.94 -6.83
C VAL A 140 8.26 -25.11 -6.68
N PHE A 141 7.61 -25.22 -5.52
CA PHE A 141 6.65 -26.29 -5.26
C PHE A 141 5.40 -26.14 -6.14
N TRP A 142 4.87 -24.92 -6.29
CA TRP A 142 3.67 -24.67 -7.08
C TRP A 142 3.86 -24.91 -8.58
N LEU A 143 5.05 -24.65 -9.11
CA LEU A 143 5.36 -24.78 -10.54
C LEU A 143 6.08 -26.09 -10.90
N ARG A 144 6.42 -26.93 -9.91
CA ARG A 144 7.20 -28.16 -10.11
C ARG A 144 6.70 -29.03 -11.26
N LYS A 145 5.39 -29.25 -11.34
CA LYS A 145 4.77 -30.08 -12.38
C LYS A 145 4.89 -29.45 -13.77
N GLN A 146 4.76 -28.13 -13.86
CA GLN A 146 4.84 -27.40 -15.13
C GLN A 146 6.29 -27.32 -15.65
N CYS A 147 7.27 -27.18 -14.75
CA CYS A 147 8.68 -27.03 -15.11
C CYS A 147 9.33 -28.30 -15.71
N GLY A 148 8.77 -29.49 -15.45
CA GLY A 148 9.26 -30.75 -16.03
C GLY A 148 10.77 -30.96 -15.84
N ALA A 149 11.50 -31.00 -16.96
CA ALA A 149 12.94 -31.28 -17.00
C ALA A 149 13.83 -30.08 -16.59
N ASN A 150 13.29 -28.85 -16.55
CA ASN A 150 14.03 -27.66 -16.15
C ASN A 150 13.47 -27.10 -14.83
N PRO A 151 13.79 -27.69 -13.67
CA PRO A 151 13.20 -27.29 -12.39
C PRO A 151 13.76 -25.95 -11.89
N LEU A 152 12.90 -25.21 -11.18
CA LEU A 152 13.31 -24.00 -10.48
C LEU A 152 14.13 -24.32 -9.22
N SER A 153 15.13 -23.48 -8.95
CA SER A 153 15.90 -23.55 -7.70
C SER A 153 15.12 -22.91 -6.53
N PRO A 154 15.12 -23.53 -5.34
CA PRO A 154 14.60 -22.91 -4.12
C PRO A 154 15.61 -21.94 -3.49
N ASP A 155 16.90 -22.08 -3.79
CA ASP A 155 17.97 -21.33 -3.14
C ASP A 155 18.25 -19.99 -3.82
N ASN A 156 18.09 -19.92 -5.14
CA ASN A 156 18.30 -18.72 -5.95
C ASN A 156 17.23 -18.57 -7.05
N ARG A 157 17.31 -17.49 -7.83
CA ARG A 157 16.38 -17.19 -8.93
C ARG A 157 17.05 -17.25 -10.31
N ASP A 158 18.30 -17.68 -10.40
CA ASP A 158 19.13 -17.59 -11.62
C ASP A 158 18.55 -18.39 -12.81
N ASN A 159 17.77 -19.44 -12.56
CA ASN A 159 17.06 -20.23 -13.58
C ASN A 159 15.57 -19.84 -13.68
N ARG A 160 15.29 -18.54 -13.71
CA ARG A 160 13.93 -17.96 -13.86
C ARG A 160 13.93 -16.90 -14.96
N GLY A 161 12.90 -16.06 -15.00
CA GLY A 161 12.78 -15.00 -16.00
C GLY A 161 12.44 -15.54 -17.39
N LEU A 162 12.68 -14.71 -18.41
CA LEU A 162 12.27 -14.97 -19.79
C LEU A 162 13.02 -16.15 -20.44
N GLN A 163 14.23 -16.46 -19.97
CA GLN A 163 15.01 -17.57 -20.48
C GLN A 163 14.44 -18.94 -20.07
N HIS A 164 13.67 -18.99 -18.98
CA HIS A 164 12.98 -20.21 -18.56
C HIS A 164 11.59 -20.28 -19.19
N ASP A 165 11.21 -21.42 -19.81
CA ASP A 165 9.95 -21.56 -20.56
C ASP A 165 8.69 -21.23 -19.72
N VAL A 166 8.55 -21.84 -18.53
CA VAL A 166 7.38 -21.59 -17.65
C VAL A 166 7.36 -20.16 -17.09
N CYS A 167 8.47 -19.67 -16.52
CA CYS A 167 8.53 -18.31 -16.00
C CYS A 167 8.32 -17.26 -17.09
N GLY A 168 8.92 -17.47 -18.27
CA GLY A 168 8.73 -16.61 -19.43
C GLY A 168 7.29 -16.60 -19.93
N HIS A 169 6.62 -17.77 -20.02
CA HIS A 169 5.20 -17.84 -20.33
C HIS A 169 4.35 -17.02 -19.34
N LEU A 170 4.61 -17.18 -18.05
CA LEU A 170 3.89 -16.46 -16.99
C LEU A 170 4.16 -14.95 -16.97
N LEU A 171 5.37 -14.53 -17.35
CA LEU A 171 5.80 -13.13 -17.46
C LEU A 171 5.44 -12.49 -18.80
N CYS A 172 5.06 -13.26 -19.80
CA CYS A 172 4.67 -12.73 -21.10
C CYS A 172 3.33 -12.00 -20.97
N PRO A 173 3.21 -10.77 -21.51
CA PRO A 173 1.92 -10.12 -21.70
C PRO A 173 0.98 -10.97 -22.55
N ILE A 174 -0.33 -10.80 -22.35
CA ILE A 174 -1.36 -11.47 -23.14
C ILE A 174 -1.36 -11.02 -24.61
N ASP A 175 -0.72 -9.89 -24.91
CA ASP A 175 -0.58 -9.31 -26.25
C ASP A 175 0.29 -10.17 -27.18
N PHE A 176 1.15 -11.02 -26.62
CA PHE A 176 2.09 -11.83 -27.39
C PHE A 176 1.83 -13.32 -27.19
N ASP A 177 1.90 -14.08 -28.28
CA ASP A 177 1.78 -15.54 -28.25
C ASP A 177 3.12 -16.17 -27.86
N TRP A 178 3.23 -16.64 -26.61
CA TRP A 178 4.46 -17.28 -26.11
C TRP A 178 4.69 -18.68 -26.70
N ASP A 179 3.63 -19.32 -27.20
CA ASP A 179 3.72 -20.67 -27.77
C ASP A 179 4.30 -20.63 -29.18
N ASP A 180 4.24 -19.48 -29.86
CA ASP A 180 4.97 -19.19 -31.09
C ASP A 180 6.49 -19.08 -30.79
N GLU A 181 7.28 -19.94 -31.43
CA GLU A 181 8.72 -20.02 -31.21
C GLU A 181 9.47 -18.76 -31.64
N ASP A 182 9.04 -18.10 -32.72
CA ASP A 182 9.68 -16.90 -33.25
C ASP A 182 9.39 -15.72 -32.31
N VAL A 183 8.16 -15.59 -31.83
CA VAL A 183 7.77 -14.59 -30.82
C VAL A 183 8.55 -14.80 -29.53
N ARG A 184 8.59 -16.04 -29.03
CA ARG A 184 9.35 -16.39 -27.81
C ARG A 184 10.84 -16.09 -27.94
N ALA A 185 11.43 -16.43 -29.09
CA ALA A 185 12.84 -16.13 -29.36
C ALA A 185 13.08 -14.62 -29.43
N ALA A 186 12.19 -13.86 -30.08
CA ALA A 186 12.31 -12.42 -30.20
C ALA A 186 12.21 -11.71 -28.83
N ILE A 187 11.29 -12.16 -27.95
CA ILE A 187 11.17 -11.68 -26.56
C ILE A 187 12.45 -11.98 -25.78
N ARG A 188 12.97 -13.21 -25.86
CA ARG A 188 14.22 -13.61 -25.17
C ARG A 188 15.43 -12.81 -25.60
N ASN A 189 15.46 -12.40 -26.87
CA ASN A 189 16.53 -11.59 -27.44
C ASN A 189 16.35 -10.09 -27.19
N GLY A 190 15.23 -9.67 -26.56
CA GLY A 190 14.95 -8.26 -26.27
C GLY A 190 14.68 -7.42 -27.52
N THR A 191 14.05 -8.02 -28.53
CA THR A 191 13.73 -7.32 -29.79
C THR A 191 12.66 -6.24 -29.54
N SER A 192 12.85 -5.04 -30.09
CA SER A 192 11.94 -3.91 -29.87
C SER A 192 10.51 -4.13 -30.37
N THR A 193 10.30 -5.06 -31.32
CA THR A 193 8.97 -5.42 -31.82
C THR A 193 8.12 -6.19 -30.82
N PHE A 194 8.75 -6.81 -29.81
CA PHE A 194 8.08 -7.62 -28.78
C PHE A 194 8.52 -7.16 -27.38
N ASN A 195 8.36 -5.86 -27.13
CA ASN A 195 8.71 -5.27 -25.85
C ASN A 195 7.65 -5.63 -24.78
N ILE A 196 7.98 -6.57 -23.92
CA ILE A 196 7.10 -7.01 -22.83
C ILE A 196 6.88 -5.95 -21.75
N ASN A 197 7.72 -4.90 -21.71
CA ASN A 197 7.64 -3.87 -20.68
C ASN A 197 6.59 -2.79 -20.99
N ASP A 198 6.03 -2.79 -22.20
CA ASP A 198 5.00 -1.82 -22.62
C ASP A 198 3.60 -2.21 -22.12
N SER A 199 3.44 -3.40 -21.53
CA SER A 199 2.15 -3.93 -21.06
C SER A 199 2.28 -4.61 -19.70
N PHE A 200 1.47 -4.16 -18.74
CA PHE A 200 1.36 -4.79 -17.41
C PHE A 200 0.36 -5.96 -17.36
N PHE A 201 -0.25 -6.32 -18.49
CA PHE A 201 -1.23 -7.39 -18.58
C PHE A 201 -0.56 -8.77 -18.71
N LEU A 202 0.21 -9.15 -17.69
CA LEU A 202 0.98 -10.39 -17.66
C LEU A 202 0.08 -11.62 -17.47
N ARG A 203 0.38 -12.73 -18.16
CA ARG A 203 -0.40 -13.99 -18.07
C ARG A 203 -0.53 -14.53 -16.64
N CYS A 204 0.49 -14.37 -15.80
CA CYS A 204 0.44 -14.77 -14.38
C CYS A 204 -0.59 -14.01 -13.54
N LEU A 205 -1.23 -12.97 -14.09
CA LEU A 205 -2.32 -12.23 -13.45
C LEU A 205 -3.70 -12.74 -13.88
N TYR A 206 -3.80 -13.42 -15.02
CA TYR A 206 -5.06 -13.85 -15.59
C TYR A 206 -5.50 -15.23 -15.10
N LYS A 207 -6.82 -15.44 -15.01
CA LYS A 207 -7.37 -16.77 -14.72
C LYS A 207 -6.93 -17.75 -15.83
N ASN A 208 -6.35 -18.87 -15.44
CA ASN A 208 -5.88 -19.91 -16.36
C ASN A 208 -4.86 -19.41 -17.40
N GLU A 209 -4.10 -18.34 -17.10
CA GLU A 209 -3.03 -17.84 -17.97
C GLU A 209 -3.54 -17.30 -19.33
N ALA A 210 -4.86 -17.10 -19.44
CA ALA A 210 -5.55 -16.67 -20.65
C ALA A 210 -6.30 -15.35 -20.42
N GLY A 211 -5.83 -14.28 -21.05
CA GLY A 211 -6.54 -13.00 -21.15
C GLY A 211 -7.10 -12.79 -22.54
N ASP A 212 -8.11 -11.92 -22.65
CA ASP A 212 -8.68 -11.48 -23.92
C ASP A 212 -8.15 -10.07 -24.24
N THR A 213 -7.48 -9.89 -25.37
CA THR A 213 -6.98 -8.57 -25.78
C THR A 213 -8.09 -7.60 -26.15
N ASN A 214 -9.31 -8.09 -26.40
CA ASN A 214 -10.50 -7.26 -26.63
C ASN A 214 -11.24 -6.93 -25.31
N ASP A 215 -11.00 -7.70 -24.25
CA ASP A 215 -11.53 -7.46 -22.90
C ASP A 215 -10.45 -7.75 -21.84
N LEU A 216 -9.57 -6.77 -21.65
CA LEU A 216 -8.45 -6.85 -20.71
C LEU A 216 -8.89 -7.08 -19.26
N GLN A 217 -10.15 -6.80 -18.91
CA GLN A 217 -10.65 -7.04 -17.56
C GLN A 217 -11.06 -8.51 -17.36
N ALA A 218 -11.33 -9.26 -18.43
CA ALA A 218 -11.77 -10.64 -18.37
C ALA A 218 -10.70 -11.53 -17.72
N GLY A 219 -10.98 -11.99 -16.50
CA GLY A 219 -10.09 -12.90 -15.78
C GLY A 219 -8.86 -12.24 -15.14
N PHE A 220 -8.70 -10.92 -15.29
CA PHE A 220 -7.57 -10.19 -14.71
C PHE A 220 -7.55 -10.26 -13.18
N LEU A 221 -6.35 -10.40 -12.61
CA LEU A 221 -6.07 -10.60 -11.17
C LEU A 221 -6.82 -11.78 -10.52
N ARG A 222 -7.08 -12.84 -11.29
CA ARG A 222 -7.74 -14.07 -10.82
C ARG A 222 -6.90 -15.34 -10.97
N HIS A 223 -5.63 -15.20 -11.31
CA HIS A 223 -4.70 -16.35 -11.36
C HIS A 223 -4.59 -17.06 -10.01
N ASN A 224 -4.49 -18.40 -10.00
CA ASN A 224 -4.40 -19.19 -8.77
C ASN A 224 -3.11 -18.90 -7.97
N LEU A 225 -2.00 -18.60 -8.65
CA LEU A 225 -0.74 -18.21 -7.99
C LEU A 225 -0.90 -16.94 -7.14
N LEU A 226 -1.72 -15.97 -7.57
CA LEU A 226 -1.95 -14.76 -6.76
C LEU A 226 -2.60 -15.12 -5.42
N LEU A 227 -3.58 -16.02 -5.42
CA LEU A 227 -4.20 -16.51 -4.18
C LEU A 227 -3.20 -17.26 -3.30
N LYS A 228 -2.37 -18.13 -3.90
CA LYS A 228 -1.32 -18.87 -3.18
C LYS A 228 -0.26 -17.94 -2.57
N VAL A 229 0.17 -16.92 -3.31
CA VAL A 229 1.10 -15.89 -2.81
C VAL A 229 0.48 -15.15 -1.64
N ASN A 230 -0.76 -14.68 -1.78
CA ASN A 230 -1.45 -13.97 -0.71
C ASN A 230 -1.55 -14.82 0.56
N GLN A 231 -1.91 -16.09 0.42
CA GLN A 231 -1.96 -17.05 1.52
C GLN A 231 -0.59 -17.25 2.20
N SER A 232 0.51 -17.16 1.45
CA SER A 232 1.87 -17.38 1.99
C SER A 232 2.56 -16.10 2.52
N THR A 233 2.43 -14.95 1.85
CA THR A 233 3.00 -13.67 2.31
C THR A 233 2.21 -13.10 3.47
N THR A 234 0.89 -12.96 3.28
CA THR A 234 0.03 -12.23 4.20
C THR A 234 -0.53 -13.16 5.26
N PHE A 235 -1.04 -14.35 4.89
CA PHE A 235 -1.97 -15.10 5.77
C PHE A 235 -1.43 -16.34 6.50
N ARG A 236 -0.21 -16.79 6.19
CA ARG A 236 0.39 -17.96 6.88
C ARG A 236 0.62 -17.72 8.38
N ALA A 237 0.77 -16.45 8.78
CA ALA A 237 0.83 -16.03 10.17
C ALA A 237 -0.56 -15.75 10.80
N ILE A 238 -1.64 -15.79 10.01
CA ILE A 238 -2.93 -15.17 10.35
C ILE A 238 -4.03 -16.17 10.71
N PHE A 239 -4.13 -17.34 10.05
CA PHE A 239 -5.35 -18.17 10.20
C PHE A 239 -5.18 -19.68 10.34
N LEU A 240 -3.99 -20.25 10.19
CA LEU A 240 -3.87 -21.70 10.14
C LEU A 240 -3.16 -22.22 11.38
N SER A 241 -3.95 -22.75 12.32
CA SER A 241 -3.50 -23.94 13.05
C SER A 241 -3.11 -24.95 11.99
N ASN A 242 -1.94 -25.57 12.14
CA ASN A 242 -1.38 -26.47 11.11
C ASN A 242 -2.30 -27.64 10.72
N ASP A 243 -3.39 -27.89 11.46
CA ASP A 243 -4.37 -28.97 11.20
C ASP A 243 -5.40 -28.67 10.09
N ASP A 244 -5.78 -27.41 9.83
CA ASP A 244 -6.99 -27.13 9.01
C ASP A 244 -6.75 -27.14 7.48
N LEU A 245 -5.50 -27.27 7.02
CA LEU A 245 -5.18 -27.30 5.59
C LEU A 245 -5.12 -28.70 4.96
N GLU A 246 -5.06 -29.77 5.76
CA GLU A 246 -5.04 -31.14 5.18
C GLU A 246 -6.43 -31.56 4.66
N ASN A 247 -7.52 -30.91 5.08
CA ASN A 247 -8.89 -31.39 4.84
C ASN A 247 -9.71 -30.61 3.78
N ASN A 248 -9.22 -29.51 3.21
CA ASN A 248 -10.04 -28.63 2.36
C ASN A 248 -9.63 -28.52 0.88
N PHE A 249 -8.69 -29.34 0.41
CA PHE A 249 -8.49 -29.57 -1.02
C PHE A 249 -8.88 -31.01 -1.36
N GLY A 250 -9.93 -31.15 -2.19
CA GLY A 250 -10.46 -32.42 -2.62
C GLY A 250 -9.40 -33.31 -3.25
N THR A 251 -9.35 -34.53 -2.72
CA THR A 251 -8.76 -35.77 -3.24
C THR A 251 -8.34 -35.76 -4.71
N GLU A 252 -7.05 -35.53 -4.94
CA GLU A 252 -6.15 -36.50 -5.57
C GLU A 252 -4.84 -36.47 -4.78
N ALA A 253 -4.32 -37.64 -4.41
CA ALA A 253 -3.18 -37.80 -3.52
C ALA A 253 -1.91 -37.17 -4.13
N GLU A 254 -1.64 -35.91 -3.80
CA GLU A 254 -0.34 -35.26 -3.98
C GLU A 254 0.60 -35.74 -2.86
N PRO A 255 1.83 -36.19 -3.18
CA PRO A 255 2.77 -36.65 -2.17
C PRO A 255 3.13 -35.49 -1.23
N SER A 256 2.96 -35.75 0.06
CA SER A 256 3.07 -34.83 1.18
C SER A 256 4.27 -33.88 1.10
N THR A 257 4.01 -32.63 1.48
CA THR A 257 4.96 -31.52 1.71
C THR A 257 6.02 -31.86 2.75
N GLN A 258 6.98 -32.72 2.41
CA GLN A 258 8.02 -33.22 3.31
C GLN A 258 9.16 -32.20 3.54
N TRP A 259 9.22 -31.11 2.77
CA TRP A 259 10.26 -30.07 2.91
C TRP A 259 9.99 -29.07 4.04
N TYR A 260 8.79 -29.09 4.64
CA TYR A 260 8.40 -28.24 5.77
C TYR A 260 8.57 -28.88 7.15
N SER A 261 9.34 -29.97 7.29
CA SER A 261 9.72 -30.48 8.62
C SER A 261 10.77 -29.58 9.27
N ARG A 262 10.36 -28.35 9.61
CA ARG A 262 11.11 -27.40 10.42
C ARG A 262 11.05 -27.92 11.86
N ARG A 263 12.23 -28.22 12.42
CA ARG A 263 12.46 -28.63 13.82
C ARG A 263 11.44 -27.97 14.77
N LYS A 264 10.74 -28.79 15.57
CA LYS A 264 9.91 -28.37 16.70
C LYS A 264 10.77 -27.66 17.75
N THR A 265 11.09 -26.38 17.55
CA THR A 265 11.49 -25.50 18.65
C THR A 265 10.23 -25.03 19.35
N LYS A 266 10.16 -25.24 20.67
CA LYS A 266 9.08 -24.78 21.57
C LYS A 266 8.69 -23.33 21.20
N GLN A 267 7.56 -23.16 20.52
CA GLN A 267 7.04 -21.85 20.15
C GLN A 267 6.52 -21.16 21.41
N ARG A 268 7.13 -20.04 21.79
CA ARG A 268 6.52 -19.07 22.70
C ARG A 268 5.27 -18.51 22.00
N GLY A 269 4.20 -18.24 22.77
CA GLY A 269 2.93 -17.75 22.25
C GLY A 269 3.05 -16.50 21.36
N PRO A 270 2.03 -16.21 20.53
CA PRO A 270 2.07 -15.15 19.53
C PRO A 270 2.31 -13.80 20.22
N THR A 271 3.48 -13.22 20.00
CA THR A 271 3.92 -12.01 20.70
C THR A 271 3.63 -10.73 19.92
N ARG A 272 2.96 -10.82 18.76
CA ARG A 272 2.62 -9.66 17.92
C ARG A 272 1.25 -9.85 17.26
N ALA A 273 0.47 -8.76 17.19
CA ALA A 273 -0.75 -8.70 16.36
C ALA A 273 -0.38 -9.08 14.93
N ASN A 274 -1.19 -9.88 14.24
CA ASN A 274 -0.84 -10.30 12.89
C ASN A 274 -1.09 -9.16 11.87
N VAL A 275 -0.49 -9.26 10.68
CA VAL A 275 -0.47 -8.20 9.66
C VAL A 275 -1.88 -7.72 9.28
N ALA A 276 -2.88 -8.59 9.13
CA ALA A 276 -4.25 -8.15 8.82
C ALA A 276 -4.87 -7.34 9.98
N THR A 277 -4.51 -7.66 11.22
CA THR A 277 -4.91 -6.89 12.40
C THR A 277 -4.20 -5.55 12.46
N ILE A 278 -2.89 -5.51 12.17
CA ILE A 278 -2.08 -4.28 12.10
C ILE A 278 -2.63 -3.35 11.01
N LEU A 279 -2.90 -3.90 9.82
CA LEU A 279 -3.45 -3.18 8.69
C LEU A 279 -4.96 -2.92 8.82
N LYS A 280 -5.59 -3.32 9.93
CA LYS A 280 -7.04 -3.17 10.20
C LYS A 280 -7.90 -3.63 9.01
N MET A 281 -7.47 -4.70 8.35
CA MET A 281 -8.16 -5.24 7.17
C MET A 281 -9.58 -5.68 7.51
N ASN A 282 -9.90 -5.90 8.79
CA ASN A 282 -11.25 -6.23 9.27
C ASN A 282 -11.89 -7.34 8.43
N GLY A 283 -11.07 -8.34 8.06
CA GLY A 283 -11.41 -9.47 7.20
C GLY A 283 -11.93 -9.11 5.81
N LYS A 284 -11.39 -8.03 5.24
CA LYS A 284 -11.51 -7.68 3.84
C LYS A 284 -10.13 -7.43 3.25
N VAL A 285 -9.86 -7.97 2.07
CA VAL A 285 -8.67 -7.63 1.29
C VAL A 285 -8.72 -6.15 0.91
N THR A 286 -7.55 -5.51 0.82
CA THR A 286 -7.43 -4.15 0.29
C THR A 286 -6.89 -4.21 -1.13
N SER A 287 -7.28 -3.24 -1.98
CA SER A 287 -6.73 -3.01 -3.33
C SER A 287 -5.20 -3.13 -3.33
N ARG A 288 -4.56 -2.36 -2.46
CA ARG A 288 -3.11 -2.27 -2.29
C ARG A 288 -2.46 -3.59 -1.84
N SER A 289 -3.15 -4.41 -1.05
CA SER A 289 -2.64 -5.75 -0.68
C SER A 289 -2.64 -6.71 -1.87
N ILE A 290 -3.62 -6.60 -2.78
CA ILE A 290 -3.65 -7.39 -4.02
C ILE A 290 -2.55 -6.91 -4.96
N ALA A 291 -2.39 -5.60 -5.13
CA ALA A 291 -1.31 -5.02 -5.94
C ALA A 291 0.07 -5.47 -5.44
N TYR A 292 0.31 -5.42 -4.13
CA TYR A 292 1.56 -5.92 -3.54
C TYR A 292 1.74 -7.43 -3.77
N THR A 293 0.68 -8.22 -3.63
CA THR A 293 0.72 -9.66 -3.92
C THR A 293 1.17 -9.93 -5.36
N ALA A 294 0.66 -9.17 -6.33
CA ALA A 294 1.05 -9.28 -7.73
C ALA A 294 2.52 -8.90 -7.93
N VAL A 295 3.00 -7.81 -7.34
CA VAL A 295 4.43 -7.42 -7.38
C VAL A 295 5.32 -8.54 -6.86
N ILE A 296 4.99 -9.14 -5.71
CA ILE A 296 5.79 -10.22 -5.13
C ILE A 296 5.77 -11.47 -6.01
N LEU A 297 4.63 -11.80 -6.63
CA LEU A 297 4.54 -12.91 -7.58
C LEU A 297 5.45 -12.68 -8.79
N VAL A 298 5.26 -11.55 -9.48
CA VAL A 298 6.01 -11.20 -10.71
C VAL A 298 7.50 -11.14 -10.41
N PHE A 299 7.90 -10.47 -9.33
CA PHE A 299 9.30 -10.39 -8.93
C PHE A 299 9.93 -11.78 -8.71
N ASN A 300 9.19 -12.72 -8.10
CA ASN A 300 9.68 -14.08 -7.91
C ASN A 300 9.72 -14.92 -9.18
N LEU A 301 9.01 -14.54 -10.23
CA LEU A 301 9.12 -15.17 -11.55
C LEU A 301 10.33 -14.66 -12.33
N THR A 302 10.92 -13.52 -11.94
CA THR A 302 12.16 -13.01 -12.54
C THR A 302 13.41 -13.70 -11.99
N ASP A 303 14.52 -13.47 -12.67
CA ASP A 303 15.88 -13.86 -12.31
C ASP A 303 16.63 -12.79 -11.48
N ALA A 304 15.97 -11.71 -11.04
CA ALA A 304 16.59 -10.66 -10.24
C ALA A 304 17.21 -11.24 -8.95
N VAL A 305 18.50 -10.96 -8.68
CA VAL A 305 19.22 -11.51 -7.51
C VAL A 305 18.74 -10.89 -6.20
N GLN A 306 18.47 -9.59 -6.21
CA GLN A 306 18.00 -8.80 -5.07
C GLN A 306 16.88 -7.86 -5.51
N TRP A 307 16.09 -7.38 -4.54
CA TRP A 307 15.06 -6.39 -4.83
C TRP A 307 15.64 -5.18 -5.57
N THR A 308 14.97 -4.79 -6.64
CA THR A 308 15.24 -3.60 -7.46
C THR A 308 13.90 -3.03 -7.90
N GLU A 309 13.83 -1.72 -8.09
CA GLU A 309 12.63 -1.05 -8.60
C GLU A 309 12.39 -1.37 -10.07
N CYS A 310 13.47 -1.49 -10.86
CA CYS A 310 13.41 -1.90 -12.26
C CYS A 310 14.31 -3.11 -12.51
N HIS A 311 13.81 -4.10 -13.27
CA HIS A 311 14.57 -5.27 -13.69
C HIS A 311 14.29 -5.59 -15.15
N ASN A 312 15.31 -5.68 -15.99
CA ASN A 312 15.17 -5.94 -17.44
C ASN A 312 14.17 -5.00 -18.15
N GLY A 313 14.10 -3.74 -17.70
CA GLY A 313 13.17 -2.73 -18.22
C GLY A 313 11.77 -2.77 -17.61
N PHE A 314 11.43 -3.78 -16.82
CA PHE A 314 10.15 -3.85 -16.10
C PHE A 314 10.21 -3.02 -14.82
N ASP A 315 9.38 -1.99 -14.72
CA ASP A 315 9.28 -1.12 -13.55
C ASP A 315 8.21 -1.64 -12.56
N PHE A 316 8.66 -2.17 -11.42
CA PHE A 316 7.79 -2.70 -10.37
C PHE A 316 7.02 -1.62 -9.61
N ARG A 317 7.54 -0.39 -9.57
CA ARG A 317 6.84 0.74 -8.94
C ARG A 317 5.69 1.17 -9.85
N ALA A 318 5.96 1.42 -11.12
CA ALA A 318 4.92 1.75 -12.10
C ALA A 318 3.87 0.63 -12.20
N PHE A 319 4.29 -0.64 -12.15
CA PHE A 319 3.38 -1.78 -12.11
C PHE A 319 2.48 -1.79 -10.86
N TYR A 320 3.04 -1.55 -9.67
CA TYR A 320 2.25 -1.44 -8.44
C TYR A 320 1.23 -0.31 -8.53
N GLU A 321 1.68 0.86 -9.00
CA GLU A 321 0.89 2.07 -9.17
C GLU A 321 -0.26 1.84 -10.15
N PHE A 322 0.00 1.25 -11.32
CA PHE A 322 -1.02 0.82 -12.28
C PHE A 322 -2.10 -0.08 -11.65
N LEU A 323 -1.69 -1.06 -10.84
CA LEU A 323 -2.65 -1.95 -10.17
C LEU A 323 -3.47 -1.22 -9.11
N VAL A 324 -2.88 -0.28 -8.37
CA VAL A 324 -3.62 0.54 -7.40
C VAL A 324 -4.66 1.39 -8.13
N ASP A 325 -4.27 2.05 -9.21
CA ASP A 325 -5.14 2.93 -10.00
C ASP A 325 -6.28 2.11 -10.63
N TYR A 326 -6.01 0.89 -11.12
CA TYR A 326 -7.05 -0.05 -11.59
C TYR A 326 -8.16 -0.31 -10.55
N PHE A 327 -7.81 -0.38 -9.26
CA PHE A 327 -8.79 -0.59 -8.19
C PHE A 327 -9.42 0.70 -7.67
N GLU A 328 -8.65 1.78 -7.55
CA GLU A 328 -9.04 2.99 -6.83
C GLU A 328 -9.65 4.06 -7.75
N GLU A 329 -9.38 3.99 -9.06
CA GLU A 329 -9.84 4.96 -10.05
C GLU A 329 -10.60 4.34 -11.25
N PRO A 330 -11.71 3.61 -11.01
CA PRO A 330 -12.52 3.07 -12.08
C PRO A 330 -13.27 4.18 -12.84
N GLN A 331 -13.00 4.27 -14.15
CA GLN A 331 -13.50 5.32 -15.05
C GLN A 331 -15.04 5.37 -15.15
N ASP A 332 -15.70 4.21 -15.15
CA ASP A 332 -17.13 4.10 -15.39
C ASP A 332 -17.87 3.19 -14.38
N ALA A 333 -19.20 3.13 -14.48
CA ALA A 333 -20.02 2.32 -13.59
C ALA A 333 -19.85 0.80 -13.79
N SER A 334 -19.55 0.35 -15.00
CA SER A 334 -19.22 -1.05 -15.32
C SER A 334 -17.88 -1.43 -14.69
N SER A 335 -16.85 -0.62 -14.88
CA SER A 335 -15.52 -0.81 -14.28
C SER A 335 -15.60 -0.85 -12.75
N ARG A 336 -16.40 0.04 -12.14
CA ARG A 336 -16.69 -0.03 -10.68
C ARG A 336 -17.34 -1.34 -10.26
N ARG A 337 -18.28 -1.89 -11.05
CA ARG A 337 -18.92 -3.17 -10.74
C ARG A 337 -17.92 -4.31 -10.86
N HIS A 338 -17.06 -4.28 -11.87
CA HIS A 338 -16.02 -5.28 -12.08
C HIS A 338 -15.05 -5.31 -10.89
N VAL A 339 -14.50 -4.14 -10.51
CA VAL A 339 -13.61 -3.98 -9.35
C VAL A 339 -14.26 -4.50 -8.06
N ASN A 340 -15.52 -4.14 -7.81
CA ASN A 340 -16.24 -4.61 -6.64
C ASN A 340 -16.44 -6.14 -6.63
N ALA A 341 -16.76 -6.73 -7.79
CA ALA A 341 -16.88 -8.18 -7.93
C ALA A 341 -15.54 -8.89 -7.72
N LEU A 342 -14.45 -8.32 -8.22
CA LEU A 342 -13.10 -8.82 -8.00
C LEU A 342 -12.71 -8.77 -6.51
N LEU A 343 -12.94 -7.65 -5.83
CA LEU A 343 -12.72 -7.56 -4.38
C LEU A 343 -13.56 -8.58 -3.60
N GLN A 344 -14.81 -8.83 -3.99
CA GLN A 344 -15.64 -9.86 -3.39
C GLN A 344 -15.10 -11.28 -3.62
N TYR A 345 -14.62 -11.57 -4.83
CA TYR A 345 -13.94 -12.83 -5.14
C TYR A 345 -12.73 -13.04 -4.22
N TRP A 346 -11.86 -12.04 -4.11
CA TRP A 346 -10.70 -12.10 -3.22
C TRP A 346 -11.09 -12.25 -1.75
N ASN A 347 -12.12 -11.54 -1.29
CA ASN A 347 -12.63 -11.68 0.08
C ASN A 347 -13.10 -13.11 0.36
N LYS A 348 -13.82 -13.73 -0.57
CA LYS A 348 -14.31 -15.11 -0.43
C LYS A 348 -13.15 -16.12 -0.43
N SER A 349 -12.16 -15.91 -1.28
CA SER A 349 -11.01 -16.81 -1.42
C SER A 349 -10.02 -16.71 -0.26
N VAL A 350 -9.84 -15.51 0.30
CA VAL A 350 -8.88 -15.24 1.39
C VAL A 350 -9.51 -15.40 2.77
N PHE A 351 -10.80 -15.09 2.92
CA PHE A 351 -11.53 -15.16 4.19
C PHE A 351 -12.77 -16.08 4.10
N PRO A 352 -12.61 -17.40 3.83
CA PRO A 352 -13.73 -18.32 3.58
C PRO A 352 -14.63 -18.52 4.81
N ASN A 353 -14.07 -18.48 6.02
CA ASN A 353 -14.78 -18.75 7.28
C ASN A 353 -15.43 -17.50 7.89
N ARG A 354 -15.47 -16.37 7.17
CA ARG A 354 -16.26 -15.24 7.64
C ARG A 354 -17.74 -15.54 7.44
N VAL A 355 -18.44 -15.70 8.56
CA VAL A 355 -19.86 -15.42 8.66
C VAL A 355 -20.06 -14.04 8.08
N THR A 356 -20.57 -13.96 6.85
CA THR A 356 -21.19 -12.73 6.35
C THR A 356 -22.23 -12.40 7.40
N GLY A 357 -21.98 -11.36 8.22
CA GLY A 357 -22.95 -10.91 9.20
C GLY A 357 -24.28 -10.82 8.48
N GLY A 358 -25.24 -11.66 8.90
CA GLY A 358 -26.48 -11.88 8.16
C GLY A 358 -27.06 -10.55 7.75
N ASP A 359 -27.47 -10.43 6.48
CA ASP A 359 -27.87 -9.16 5.88
C ASP A 359 -28.97 -8.48 6.72
N THR A 360 -28.56 -7.59 7.62
CA THR A 360 -29.47 -6.88 8.52
C THR A 360 -30.29 -5.86 7.75
N ARG A 361 -30.02 -5.65 6.44
CA ARG A 361 -30.85 -4.79 5.58
C ARG A 361 -32.26 -5.33 5.49
N ALA A 362 -32.47 -6.65 5.45
CA ALA A 362 -33.81 -7.23 5.46
C ALA A 362 -34.56 -6.86 6.76
N SER A 363 -33.91 -7.03 7.91
CA SER A 363 -34.47 -6.67 9.23
C SER A 363 -34.67 -5.15 9.39
N THR A 364 -33.71 -4.35 8.92
CA THR A 364 -33.76 -2.88 8.96
C THR A 364 -34.87 -2.34 8.06
N ARG A 365 -35.03 -2.90 6.85
CA ARG A 365 -36.10 -2.54 5.90
C ARG A 365 -37.47 -2.94 6.44
N ARG A 366 -37.57 -4.11 7.10
CA ARG A 366 -38.78 -4.55 7.80
C ARG A 366 -39.15 -3.63 8.97
N MET A 367 -38.17 -3.21 9.77
CA MET A 367 -38.39 -2.22 10.83
C MET A 367 -38.79 -0.85 10.28
N ALA A 368 -38.18 -0.41 9.17
CA ALA A 368 -38.52 0.85 8.51
C ALA A 368 -39.95 0.84 7.97
N LEU A 369 -40.36 -0.25 7.32
CA LEU A 369 -41.74 -0.45 6.82
C LEU A 369 -42.77 -0.47 7.97
N GLN A 370 -42.43 -1.11 9.09
CA GLN A 370 -43.29 -1.14 10.27
C GLN A 370 -43.41 0.24 10.95
N ARG A 371 -42.35 1.05 10.92
CA ARG A 371 -42.34 2.42 11.46
C ARG A 371 -42.99 3.45 10.52
N SER A 372 -43.04 3.18 9.21
CA SER A 372 -43.66 4.06 8.22
C SER A 372 -45.17 3.84 8.03
N GLY A 373 -45.80 2.96 8.82
CA GLY A 373 -47.27 2.82 8.84
C GLY A 373 -47.88 2.42 7.49
N GLY A 374 -47.22 1.55 6.72
CA GLY A 374 -47.72 1.12 5.41
C GLY A 374 -48.90 0.16 5.54
N ASP A 375 -50.11 0.68 5.33
CA ASP A 375 -51.34 -0.10 5.12
C ASP A 375 -51.14 -1.15 4.03
N MET A 376 -51.40 -2.39 4.43
CA MET A 376 -51.49 -3.54 3.54
C MET A 376 -52.89 -3.56 2.93
N LEU A 377 -53.10 -2.84 1.83
CA LEU A 377 -54.26 -3.09 0.98
C LEU A 377 -53.97 -4.33 0.13
N VAL A 378 -54.48 -5.45 0.61
CA VAL A 378 -54.73 -6.66 -0.16
C VAL A 378 -55.80 -6.35 -1.21
N ALA A 379 -55.44 -6.50 -2.48
CA ALA A 379 -56.33 -6.90 -3.56
C ALA A 379 -55.51 -7.56 -4.66
#